data_AF-A0A356K961-F1
#
_entry.id   AF-A0A356K961-F1
#
_cell.length_a   1.000
_cell.length_b   1.000
_cell.length_c   1.000
_cell.angle_alpha   90.00
_cell.angle_beta   90.00
_cell.angle_gamma   90.00
#
_symmetry.space_group_name_H-M   'P 1'
#
loop_
_entity.id
_entity.type
_entity.pdbx_description
1 polymer ?
#
loop_
_entity_poly.entity_id
_entity_poly.type
_entity_poly.pdbx_seq_one_letter_code
_entity_poly.pdbx_strand_id
1 'polypeptide(L)' 'IVDLNRWQPLQLPVSIDQAGNLVTAEPTFLSPEWGRVNPFALVEADRTVYERDGYEYWVYHDPG' A
#
# COMPACT_ATOMS: atom_id res chain seq x y z
N ILE A 1 12.43 12.97 7.84
CA ILE A 1 12.27 11.51 7.82
C ILE A 1 12.16 11.04 9.27
N VAL A 2 11.09 10.32 9.61
CA VAL A 2 10.78 9.90 11.00
C VAL A 2 11.09 8.42 11.25
N ASP A 3 10.99 7.58 10.21
CA ASP A 3 11.31 6.14 10.26
C ASP A 3 11.75 5.67 8.86
N LEU A 4 12.96 5.14 8.74
CA LEU A 4 13.53 4.68 7.47
C LEU A 4 12.97 3.34 7.00
N ASN A 5 12.34 2.57 7.88
CA ASN A 5 11.67 1.32 7.54
C ASN A 5 10.25 1.56 7.01
N ARG A 6 9.88 2.81 6.74
CA ARG A 6 8.56 3.18 6.21
C ARG A 6 8.68 3.81 4.84
N TRP A 7 7.63 3.62 4.05
CA TRP A 7 7.44 4.32 2.79
C TRP A 7 7.65 5.83 2.96
N GLN A 8 8.38 6.43 2.03
CA GLN A 8 8.57 7.87 1.93
C GLN A 8 8.13 8.31 0.53
N PRO A 9 7.41 9.44 0.41
CA PRO A 9 7.10 9.99 -0.90
C PRO A 9 8.39 10.40 -1.61
N LEU A 10 8.44 10.19 -2.92
CA LEU A 10 9.52 10.68 -3.77
C LEU A 10 9.02 11.89 -4.55
N GLN A 11 9.70 13.03 -4.39
CA GLN A 11 9.47 14.20 -5.20
C GLN A 11 10.32 14.11 -6.48
N LEU A 12 9.65 14.03 -7.62
CA LEU A 12 10.30 14.01 -8.93
C LEU A 12 10.32 15.42 -9.52
N PRO A 13 11.40 15.85 -10.21
CA PRO A 13 11.43 17.13 -10.91
C PRO A 13 10.32 17.27 -11.97
N VAL A 14 9.93 16.14 -12.58
CA VAL A 14 8.79 16.04 -13.49
C VAL A 14 8.04 14.76 -13.14
N SER A 15 6.74 14.89 -12.87
CA SER A 15 5.83 13.77 -12.60
C SER A 15 4.62 13.88 -13.53
N ILE A 16 4.23 12.77 -14.16
CA ILE A 16 3.11 12.71 -15.11
C ILE A 16 2.17 11.59 -14.64
N ASP A 17 0.88 11.89 -14.51
CA ASP A 17 -0.11 10.91 -14.09
C ASP A 17 -0.46 9.88 -15.19
N GLN A 18 -1.29 8.89 -14.85
CA GLN A 18 -1.73 7.85 -15.80
C GLN A 18 -2.60 8.39 -16.95
N ALA A 19 -3.11 9.62 -16.85
CA ALA A 19 -3.88 10.30 -17.89
C ALA A 19 -3.02 11.28 -18.73
N GLY A 20 -1.74 11.44 -18.40
CA GLY A 20 -0.81 12.32 -19.11
C GLY A 20 -0.71 13.76 -18.58
N ASN A 21 -1.30 14.08 -17.43
CA ASN A 21 -1.24 15.41 -16.85
C ASN A 21 0.03 15.60 -16.00
N LEU A 22 0.56 16.82 -15.96
CA LEU A 22 1.66 17.18 -15.06
C LEU A 22 1.16 17.21 -13.61
N VAL A 23 1.89 16.56 -12.71
CA VAL A 23 1.61 16.52 -11.27
C VAL A 23 2.71 17.28 -10.53
N THR A 24 2.31 18.26 -9.73
CA THR A 24 3.23 19.10 -8.93
C THR A 24 3.30 18.70 -7.47
N ALA A 25 2.33 17.92 -6.98
CA ALA A 25 2.29 17.44 -5.61
C ALA A 25 3.10 16.15 -5.46
N GLU A 26 3.68 15.95 -4.27
CA GLU A 26 4.21 14.65 -3.88
C GLU A 26 3.07 13.62 -3.85
N PRO A 27 3.34 12.36 -4.25
CA PRO A 27 2.33 11.33 -4.17
C PRO A 27 1.94 11.13 -2.70
N THR A 28 0.65 10.96 -2.43
CA THR A 28 0.19 10.48 -1.13
C THR A 28 0.50 9.00 -1.01
N PHE A 29 0.67 8.50 0.21
CA PHE A 29 0.70 7.07 0.43
C PHE A 29 -0.63 6.46 -0.04
N LEU A 30 -0.56 5.52 -0.97
CA LEU A 30 -1.68 4.65 -1.30
C LEU A 30 -1.57 3.45 -0.35
N SER A 31 -2.43 3.39 0.66
CA SER A 31 -2.35 2.30 1.63
C SER A 31 -2.73 0.95 1.00
N PRO A 32 -2.39 -0.17 1.64
CA PRO A 32 -2.67 -1.49 1.10
C PRO A 32 -4.12 -1.94 1.37
N GLU A 33 -5.11 -1.03 1.31
CA GLU A 33 -6.51 -1.40 1.53
C GLU A 33 -7.01 -2.42 0.49
N TRP A 34 -6.31 -2.50 -0.64
CA TRP A 34 -6.53 -3.46 -1.72
C TRP A 34 -6.31 -4.92 -1.30
N GLY A 35 -5.66 -5.18 -0.15
CA GLY A 35 -5.50 -6.52 0.41
C GLY A 35 -6.78 -7.08 1.05
N ARG A 36 -7.72 -6.21 1.45
CA ARG A 36 -8.97 -6.62 2.11
C ARG A 36 -10.09 -6.87 1.10
N VAL A 37 -9.87 -7.85 0.22
CA VAL A 37 -10.83 -8.29 -0.80
C VAL A 37 -11.25 -9.74 -0.57
N ASN A 38 -12.31 -10.19 -1.24
CA ASN A 38 -12.65 -11.61 -1.29
C ASN A 38 -11.70 -12.32 -2.25
N PRO A 39 -10.79 -13.19 -1.77
CA PRO A 39 -9.82 -13.85 -2.63
C PRO A 39 -10.50 -14.90 -3.52
N PHE A 40 -9.94 -15.13 -4.71
CA PHE A 40 -10.48 -16.12 -5.64
C PHE A 40 -10.22 -17.57 -5.20
N ALA A 41 -9.01 -17.85 -4.66
CA ALA A 41 -8.56 -19.22 -4.36
C ALA A 41 -7.89 -19.37 -2.98
N LEU A 42 -7.90 -18.32 -2.16
CA LEU A 42 -7.33 -18.35 -0.81
C LEU A 42 -8.45 -18.53 0.20
N VAL A 43 -8.19 -19.26 1.27
CA VAL A 43 -9.14 -19.44 2.36
C VAL A 43 -8.72 -18.66 3.59
N GLU A 44 -9.61 -18.54 4.57
CA GLU A 44 -9.29 -17.84 5.83
C GLU A 44 -8.09 -18.47 6.57
N ALA A 45 -7.85 -19.76 6.41
CA ALA A 45 -6.70 -20.45 7.00
C ALA A 45 -5.36 -20.01 6.39
N ASP A 46 -5.35 -19.46 5.16
CA ASP A 46 -4.16 -18.89 4.52
C ASP A 46 -3.88 -17.46 4.98
N ARG A 47 -4.80 -16.84 5.74
CA ARG A 47 -4.78 -15.43 6.11
C ARG A 47 -4.09 -15.21 7.45
N THR A 48 -3.16 -14.27 7.46
CA THR A 48 -2.69 -13.60 8.67
C THR A 48 -3.25 -12.17 8.70
N VAL A 49 -3.71 -11.72 9.87
CA VAL A 49 -4.23 -10.36 10.07
C VAL A 49 -3.23 -9.56 10.88
N TYR A 50 -2.81 -8.43 10.32
CA TYR A 50 -1.99 -7.43 11.01
C TYR A 50 -2.83 -6.20 11.31
N GLU A 51 -2.64 -5.59 12.48
CA GLU A 51 -3.32 -4.35 12.85
C GLU A 51 -2.31 -3.19 12.85
N ARG A 52 -2.69 -2.06 12.24
CA ARG A 52 -1.94 -0.80 12.37
C ARG A 52 -2.87 0.39 12.21
N ASP A 53 -2.72 1.37 13.10
CA ASP A 53 -3.48 2.63 13.11
C ASP A 53 -5.01 2.41 13.07
N GLY A 54 -5.48 1.36 13.76
CA GLY A 54 -6.90 0.99 13.82
C GLY A 54 -7.44 0.32 12.55
N TYR A 55 -6.57 -0.08 11.62
CA TYR A 55 -6.92 -0.78 10.39
C TYR A 55 -6.34 -2.19 10.33
N GLU A 56 -7.13 -3.15 9.87
CA GLU A 56 -6.75 -4.55 9.66
C GLU A 56 -6.23 -4.78 8.24
N TYR A 57 -5.01 -5.31 8.13
CA TYR A 57 -4.37 -5.69 6.89
C TYR A 57 -4.36 -7.20 6.77
N TRP A 58 -5.03 -7.71 5.73
CA TRP A 58 -5.10 -9.14 5.44
C TRP A 58 -3.93 -9.50 4.52
N VAL A 59 -3.09 -10.41 4.99
CA VAL A 59 -1.90 -10.89 4.27
C VAL A 59 -2.02 -12.39 4.08
N TYR A 60 -1.68 -12.88 2.90
CA TYR A 60 -1.72 -14.29 2.54
C TYR A 60 -0.36 -14.74 2.04
N HIS A 61 0.08 -15.93 2.43
CA HIS A 61 1.39 -16.50 2.05
C HIS A 61 2.57 -15.53 2.21
N ASP A 62 2.64 -14.87 3.37
CA ASP A 62 3.69 -13.93 3.73
C ASP A 62 5.08 -14.61 3.73
N PRO A 63 6.01 -14.27 2.82
CA PRO A 63 7.34 -14.85 2.80
C PRO A 63 8.29 -14.25 3.85
N GLY A 64 7.89 -13.19 4.55
CA GLY A 64 8.70 -12.44 5.52
C GLY A 64 9.03 -11.02 5.09
#